data_AF-A0A0M9YG99-F1
#
_entry.id   AF-A0A0M9YG99-F1
#
_cell.length_a   1.000
_cell.length_b   1.000
_cell.length_c   1.000
_cell.angle_alpha   90.00
_cell.angle_beta   90.00
_cell.angle_gamma   90.00
#
_symmetry.space_group_name_H-M   'P 1'
#
loop_
_entity.id
_entity.type
_entity.pdbx_description
1 polymer ?
#
loop_
_entity_poly.entity_id
_entity_poly.type
_entity_poly.pdbx_seq_one_letter_code
_entity_poly.pdbx_strand_id
1 'polypeptide(L)'
;MTTTVEPPGTRPQPTTRPKPSPPRTAPSTTQPTASTTSPVASTPSGRGSTTPRVDRFLMPTLYTVAALAGGLVGAIGFAASYSTLEAAARRWGFGPGLASAFPIGIDASIIAFLALDLVLIHRRTPWPLLRLFAHAMTVVTIVLNASAQKGGLTLSAKTLSHAVMPILFVIGVEAGRRLVVRAARLAEGLETEGVPGHRWLLAPWPTWLIWRRMKLWKLRSYTEAVAQEKAVTIYAMRLEQKHGKRWRKVAKPDELLPLTLAPYGLTIEEALMVPEKERLGEAERARAAKAREDQEAAEELARETEAKNQQTAAQIAAMEADAKVTEAATSIQARTATAEVNAGANVAAAEAAAKAKAEAVRQAAEVEAAAQESVSVRLARQKVAEEEKLAADAEKEAADAKRAAVDAKRAADDAARAAADARLRTADINARAVAKEKEAAEAARATADAKRAAADARRIAADAENAALEAEALLKLQPTERTARYVARIVLNQYGGDVERMSVESVADVLGTSHGTASKRRQEAADLIGSGYTG
;
A
#
# COMPACT_ATOMS: atom_id res chain seq x y z
N MET A 1 4.27 46.28 86.21
CA MET A 1 3.37 46.83 87.25
C MET A 1 3.10 48.28 86.84
N THR A 2 1.90 48.79 86.53
CA THR A 2 0.50 48.26 86.51
C THR A 2 -0.35 49.36 85.79
N THR A 3 -1.28 49.18 84.84
CA THR A 3 -1.90 47.98 84.20
C THR A 3 -2.38 48.26 82.76
N THR A 4 -2.33 47.23 81.92
CA THR A 4 -3.30 46.76 80.92
C THR A 4 -4.59 47.56 80.64
N VAL A 5 -4.81 47.89 79.35
CA VAL A 5 -6.14 48.01 78.69
C VAL A 5 -6.04 47.35 77.29
N GLU A 6 -7.12 46.70 76.86
CA GLU A 6 -7.21 45.72 75.76
C GLU A 6 -7.55 46.35 74.38
N PRO A 7 -7.14 45.76 73.23
CA PRO A 7 -7.30 46.40 71.91
C PRO A 7 -8.60 46.04 71.16
N PRO A 8 -9.26 46.98 70.46
CA PRO A 8 -10.43 46.70 69.64
C PRO A 8 -10.11 46.43 68.15
N GLY A 9 -11.00 45.64 67.53
CA GLY A 9 -10.88 45.02 66.21
C GLY A 9 -10.59 45.92 65.00
N THR A 10 -9.84 45.34 64.07
CA THR A 10 -9.40 45.95 62.80
C THR A 10 -10.54 46.06 61.77
N ARG A 11 -10.73 47.24 61.18
CA ARG A 11 -11.44 47.43 59.90
C ARG A 11 -10.56 48.26 58.94
N PRO A 12 -10.60 48.01 57.62
CA PRO A 12 -9.56 48.46 56.70
C PRO A 12 -9.75 49.92 56.21
N GLN A 13 -8.63 50.55 55.86
CA GLN A 13 -8.55 51.85 55.17
C GLN A 13 -7.54 51.78 54.00
N PRO A 14 -7.60 52.71 53.02
CA PRO A 14 -7.29 52.41 51.63
C PRO A 14 -5.85 52.73 51.21
N THR A 15 -5.35 52.01 50.21
CA THR A 15 -4.09 52.31 49.54
C THR A 15 -4.26 53.37 48.44
N THR A 16 -3.21 54.18 48.28
CA THR A 16 -3.21 55.43 47.52
C THR A 16 -3.01 55.23 46.01
N ARG A 17 -3.41 56.26 45.25
CA ARG A 17 -3.44 56.32 43.78
C ARG A 17 -2.18 57.01 43.19
N PRO A 18 -1.53 56.44 42.16
CA PRO A 18 -0.71 57.20 41.22
C PRO A 18 -1.54 57.83 40.08
N LYS A 19 -1.19 59.04 39.64
CA LYS A 19 -1.80 59.77 38.49
C LYS A 19 -1.07 59.38 37.16
N PRO A 20 -1.46 59.86 35.95
CA PRO A 20 -1.71 58.94 34.84
C PRO A 20 -0.73 59.09 33.65
N SER A 21 -0.80 58.15 32.72
CA SER A 21 -0.22 58.24 31.36
C SER A 21 -1.35 58.30 30.31
N PRO A 22 -1.10 58.86 29.11
CA PRO A 22 -2.14 59.37 28.19
C PRO A 22 -3.02 58.28 27.52
N PRO A 23 -4.19 58.68 26.95
CA PRO A 23 -5.28 57.76 26.66
C PRO A 23 -5.02 56.83 25.46
N ARG A 24 -5.39 55.56 25.66
CA ARG A 24 -5.46 54.53 24.63
C ARG A 24 -6.79 54.63 23.89
N THR A 25 -6.76 54.67 22.56
CA THR A 25 -7.94 54.70 21.68
C THR A 25 -8.84 53.48 21.88
N ALA A 26 -10.15 53.68 21.73
CA ALA A 26 -11.18 52.68 21.98
C ALA A 26 -11.16 51.53 20.96
N PRO A 27 -11.61 50.31 21.34
CA PRO A 27 -11.67 49.17 20.42
C PRO A 27 -12.90 49.28 19.51
N SER A 28 -12.67 49.28 18.19
CA SER A 28 -13.74 49.18 17.20
C SER A 28 -14.25 47.74 17.10
N THR A 29 -15.55 47.56 17.35
CA THR A 29 -16.31 46.32 17.18
C THR A 29 -16.14 45.73 15.79
N THR A 30 -15.59 44.52 15.69
CA THR A 30 -15.55 43.75 14.44
C THR A 30 -16.94 43.21 14.10
N GLN A 31 -17.60 43.77 13.08
CA GLN A 31 -18.76 43.15 12.45
C GLN A 31 -18.33 42.05 11.44
N PRO A 32 -19.18 41.04 11.18
CA PRO A 32 -18.81 39.89 10.37
C PRO A 32 -18.91 40.19 8.87
N THR A 33 -17.81 40.02 8.13
CA THR A 33 -17.84 39.97 6.65
C THR A 33 -18.17 38.56 6.17
N ALA A 34 -19.15 38.47 5.27
CA ALA A 34 -19.67 37.20 4.77
C ALA A 34 -18.68 36.47 3.86
N SER A 35 -18.42 35.20 4.16
CA SER A 35 -17.70 34.29 3.26
C SER A 35 -18.64 33.80 2.15
N THR A 36 -18.76 34.56 1.07
CA THR A 36 -19.49 34.12 -0.13
C THR A 36 -18.71 33.04 -0.86
N THR A 37 -19.03 31.78 -0.56
CA THR A 37 -18.49 30.62 -1.26
C THR A 37 -19.24 30.40 -2.58
N SER A 38 -18.58 30.64 -3.72
CA SER A 38 -19.01 30.10 -5.01
C SER A 38 -18.23 28.82 -5.34
N PRO A 39 -18.88 27.74 -5.84
CA PRO A 39 -18.23 26.46 -6.01
C PRO A 39 -17.53 26.34 -7.37
N VAL A 40 -16.21 26.46 -7.41
CA VAL A 40 -15.43 25.96 -8.55
C VAL A 40 -15.28 24.45 -8.42
N ALA A 41 -15.86 23.72 -9.37
CA ALA A 41 -15.77 22.27 -9.45
C ALA A 41 -14.39 21.83 -9.98
N SER A 42 -13.39 21.84 -9.10
CA SER A 42 -12.07 21.30 -9.44
C SER A 42 -12.09 19.77 -9.46
N THR A 43 -12.29 19.20 -10.65
CA THR A 43 -12.06 17.79 -10.95
C THR A 43 -10.65 17.39 -10.48
N PRO A 44 -10.49 16.38 -9.58
CA PRO A 44 -9.19 15.94 -9.13
C PRO A 44 -8.52 15.03 -10.17
N SER A 45 -8.12 15.62 -11.31
CA SER A 45 -7.32 14.93 -12.32
C SER A 45 -5.95 14.54 -11.72
N GLY A 46 -5.70 13.24 -11.68
CA GLY A 46 -4.34 12.69 -11.60
C GLY A 46 -3.50 13.15 -10.40
N ARG A 47 -3.91 12.82 -9.17
CA ARG A 47 -2.96 12.80 -8.04
C ARG A 47 -1.93 11.71 -8.32
N GLY A 48 -0.84 12.07 -8.99
CA GLY A 48 0.23 11.16 -9.39
C GLY A 48 0.76 10.40 -8.18
N SER A 49 0.44 9.11 -8.12
CA SER A 49 0.98 8.21 -7.11
C SER A 49 2.45 7.96 -7.43
N THR A 50 3.32 8.82 -6.91
CA THR A 50 4.75 8.54 -6.75
C THR A 50 4.92 7.41 -5.73
N THR A 51 4.51 6.21 -6.13
CA THR A 51 5.08 5.00 -5.56
C THR A 51 6.58 5.09 -5.80
N PRO A 52 7.42 4.96 -4.76
CA PRO A 52 8.85 4.86 -4.98
C PRO A 52 9.05 3.66 -5.90
N ARG A 53 9.68 3.88 -7.06
CA ARG A 53 10.09 2.82 -7.98
C ARG A 53 11.18 2.03 -7.27
N VAL A 54 10.76 1.10 -6.41
CA VAL A 54 11.66 0.15 -5.76
C VAL A 54 12.37 -0.56 -6.87
N ASP A 55 13.70 -0.55 -6.81
CA ASP A 55 14.53 -1.00 -7.91
C ASP A 55 14.12 -2.43 -8.31
N ARG A 56 13.96 -2.66 -9.62
CA ARG A 56 13.46 -3.91 -10.20
C ARG A 56 14.36 -5.09 -9.80
N PHE A 57 15.61 -4.79 -9.42
CA PHE A 57 16.58 -5.76 -8.89
C PHE A 57 16.62 -5.83 -7.36
N LEU A 58 16.27 -4.76 -6.62
CA LEU A 58 16.32 -4.76 -5.15
C LEU A 58 15.31 -5.73 -4.54
N MET A 59 14.07 -5.75 -5.05
CA MET A 59 13.04 -6.68 -4.56
C MET A 59 13.40 -8.17 -4.76
N PRO A 60 13.78 -8.66 -5.96
CA PRO A 60 14.21 -10.05 -6.10
C PRO A 60 15.48 -10.35 -5.31
N THR A 61 16.42 -9.41 -5.17
CA THR A 61 17.61 -9.60 -4.30
C THR A 61 17.21 -9.73 -2.83
N LEU A 62 16.27 -8.92 -2.35
CA LEU A 62 15.74 -9.02 -0.99
C LEU A 62 15.04 -10.38 -0.79
N TYR A 63 14.30 -10.88 -1.78
CA TYR A 63 13.66 -12.19 -1.72
C TYR A 63 14.66 -13.35 -1.73
N THR A 64 15.73 -13.29 -2.52
CA THR A 64 16.78 -14.33 -2.51
C THR A 64 17.56 -14.32 -1.19
N VAL A 65 17.92 -13.14 -0.66
CA VAL A 65 18.56 -13.01 0.66
C VAL A 65 17.64 -13.51 1.77
N ALA A 66 16.35 -13.16 1.76
CA ALA A 66 15.39 -13.63 2.75
C ALA A 66 15.15 -15.15 2.66
N ALA A 67 15.13 -15.72 1.45
CA ALA A 67 14.99 -17.16 1.24
C ALA A 67 16.24 -17.93 1.70
N LEU A 68 17.45 -17.42 1.41
CA LEU A 68 18.72 -18.01 1.87
C LEU A 68 18.86 -17.91 3.39
N ALA A 69 18.61 -16.74 3.99
CA ALA A 69 18.67 -16.55 5.43
C ALA A 69 17.60 -17.38 6.16
N GLY A 70 16.37 -17.41 5.66
CA GLY A 70 15.29 -18.24 6.20
C GLY A 70 15.58 -19.74 6.08
N GLY A 71 16.14 -20.18 4.95
CA GLY A 71 16.59 -21.56 4.74
C GLY A 71 17.72 -21.96 5.68
N LEU A 72 18.71 -21.08 5.90
CA LEU A 72 19.81 -21.31 6.84
C LEU A 72 19.33 -21.38 8.30
N VAL A 73 18.48 -20.44 8.72
CA VAL A 73 17.86 -20.46 10.07
C VAL A 73 17.01 -21.72 10.27
N GLY A 74 16.23 -22.12 9.26
CA GLY A 74 15.48 -23.37 9.26
C GLY A 74 16.39 -24.59 9.41
N ALA A 75 17.44 -24.70 8.60
CA ALA A 75 18.41 -25.80 8.65
C ALA A 75 19.12 -25.92 10.00
N ILE A 76 19.52 -24.79 10.60
CA ILE A 76 20.11 -24.74 11.95
C ILE A 76 19.08 -25.19 13.01
N GLY A 77 17.83 -24.74 12.89
CA GLY A 77 16.73 -25.17 13.76
C GLY A 77 16.46 -26.67 13.70
N PHE A 78 16.39 -27.24 12.49
CA PHE A 78 16.23 -28.69 12.28
C PHE A 78 17.43 -29.48 12.82
N ALA A 79 18.67 -29.06 12.54
CA ALA A 79 19.86 -29.73 13.06
C ALA A 79 19.93 -29.71 14.60
N ALA A 80 19.56 -28.60 15.25
CA ALA A 80 19.46 -28.52 16.70
C ALA A 80 18.35 -29.43 17.28
N SER A 81 17.22 -29.56 16.57
CA SER A 81 16.07 -30.40 16.94
C SER A 81 16.29 -31.90 16.68
N TYR A 82 17.19 -32.26 15.76
CA TYR A 82 17.40 -33.65 15.36
C TYR A 82 17.87 -34.51 16.54
N SER A 83 18.90 -34.05 17.26
CA SER A 83 19.49 -34.81 18.38
C SER A 83 18.55 -34.98 19.58
N THR A 84 17.67 -34.00 19.84
CA THR A 84 16.68 -34.06 20.92
C THR A 84 15.55 -35.03 20.61
N LEU A 85 15.05 -35.05 19.37
CA LEU A 85 14.04 -35.99 18.90
C LEU A 85 14.60 -37.42 18.78
N GLU A 86 15.83 -37.61 18.30
CA GLU A 86 16.48 -38.92 18.26
C GLU A 86 16.66 -39.48 19.68
N ALA A 87 17.16 -38.68 20.62
CA ALA A 87 17.31 -39.09 22.01
C ALA A 87 15.95 -39.43 22.67
N ALA A 88 14.88 -38.71 22.32
CA ALA A 88 13.52 -39.02 22.76
C ALA A 88 13.03 -40.36 22.19
N ALA A 89 13.20 -40.60 20.89
CA ALA A 89 12.84 -41.86 20.24
C ALA A 89 13.60 -43.06 20.85
N ARG A 90 14.91 -42.92 21.11
CA ARG A 90 15.70 -43.94 21.83
C ARG A 90 15.13 -44.21 23.24
N ARG A 91 14.69 -43.18 23.96
CA ARG A 91 14.03 -43.31 25.28
C ARG A 91 12.65 -43.97 25.22
N TRP A 92 11.92 -43.84 24.11
CA TRP A 92 10.64 -44.52 23.89
C TRP A 92 10.80 -45.97 23.38
N GLY A 93 12.03 -46.49 23.27
CA GLY A 93 12.29 -47.88 22.87
C GLY A 93 12.42 -48.11 21.36
N PHE A 94 12.55 -47.04 20.56
CA PHE A 94 12.78 -47.18 19.12
C PHE A 94 14.19 -47.73 18.86
N GLY A 95 14.30 -48.74 17.99
CA GLY A 95 15.59 -49.31 17.58
C GLY A 95 16.50 -48.27 16.90
N PRO A 96 17.84 -48.45 16.89
CA PRO A 96 18.79 -47.40 16.54
C PRO A 96 18.52 -46.70 15.21
N GLY A 97 18.22 -47.46 14.14
CA GLY A 97 17.93 -46.89 12.82
C GLY A 97 16.57 -46.18 12.72
N LEU A 98 15.56 -46.66 13.44
CA LEU A 98 14.24 -46.04 13.46
C LEU A 98 14.25 -44.76 14.32
N ALA A 99 15.04 -44.72 15.39
CA ALA A 99 15.25 -43.53 16.20
C ALA A 99 15.94 -42.40 15.41
N SER A 100 16.94 -42.71 14.57
CA SER A 100 17.55 -41.72 13.66
C SER A 100 16.63 -41.28 12.51
N ALA A 101 15.74 -42.17 12.05
CA ALA A 101 14.77 -41.84 11.00
C ALA A 101 13.58 -40.99 11.53
N PHE A 102 13.28 -41.06 12.83
CA PHE A 102 12.10 -40.44 13.42
C PHE A 102 12.04 -38.89 13.28
N PRO A 103 13.11 -38.11 13.58
CA PRO A 103 13.10 -36.66 13.35
C PRO A 103 12.92 -36.33 11.87
N ILE A 104 13.64 -37.05 11.00
CA ILE A 104 13.61 -36.87 9.54
C ILE A 104 12.19 -37.09 9.00
N GLY A 105 11.48 -38.12 9.48
CA GLY A 105 10.10 -38.40 9.07
C GLY A 105 9.11 -37.29 9.43
N ILE A 106 9.27 -36.69 10.62
CA ILE A 106 8.44 -35.54 11.06
C ILE A 106 8.72 -34.33 10.17
N ASP A 107 9.98 -33.93 10.03
CA ASP A 107 10.34 -32.71 9.30
C ASP A 107 10.06 -32.85 7.79
N ALA A 108 10.29 -34.04 7.21
CA ALA A 108 9.92 -34.35 5.83
C ALA A 108 8.40 -34.25 5.60
N SER A 109 7.57 -34.62 6.58
CA SER A 109 6.11 -34.46 6.48
C SER A 109 5.69 -32.98 6.47
N ILE A 110 6.33 -32.13 7.27
CA ILE A 110 6.10 -30.68 7.29
C ILE A 110 6.47 -30.09 5.91
N ILE A 111 7.65 -30.42 5.40
CA ILE A 111 8.12 -29.96 4.09
C ILE A 111 7.19 -30.47 2.97
N ALA A 112 6.75 -31.73 3.00
CA ALA A 112 5.84 -32.29 2.01
C ALA A 112 4.48 -31.60 2.00
N PHE A 113 3.87 -31.34 3.17
CA PHE A 113 2.59 -30.62 3.24
C PHE A 113 2.71 -29.17 2.74
N LEU A 114 3.81 -28.48 3.06
CA LEU A 114 4.05 -27.11 2.60
C LEU A 114 4.35 -27.03 1.10
N ALA A 115 5.15 -27.96 0.57
CA ALA A 115 5.41 -28.07 -0.86
C ALA A 115 4.12 -28.37 -1.64
N LEU A 116 3.27 -29.26 -1.13
CA LEU A 116 2.00 -29.59 -1.78
C LEU A 116 0.97 -28.45 -1.68
N ASP A 117 0.90 -27.68 -0.57
CA ASP A 117 0.10 -26.44 -0.51
C ASP A 117 0.59 -25.42 -1.55
N LEU A 118 1.90 -25.27 -1.75
CA LEU A 118 2.46 -24.39 -2.78
C LEU A 118 2.13 -24.87 -4.21
N VAL A 119 2.21 -26.18 -4.47
CA VAL A 119 1.78 -26.78 -5.76
C VAL A 119 0.29 -26.55 -5.99
N LEU A 120 -0.57 -26.72 -4.98
CA LEU A 120 -2.01 -26.49 -5.09
C LEU A 120 -2.36 -25.00 -5.28
N ILE A 121 -1.62 -24.08 -4.65
CA ILE A 121 -1.70 -22.63 -4.93
C ILE A 121 -1.36 -22.35 -6.40
N HIS A 122 -0.27 -22.92 -6.91
CA HIS A 122 0.14 -22.77 -8.32
C HIS A 122 -0.89 -23.37 -9.29
N ARG A 123 -1.56 -24.47 -8.91
CA ARG A 123 -2.67 -25.10 -9.66
C ARG A 123 -4.03 -24.41 -9.45
N ARG A 124 -4.10 -23.29 -8.72
CA ARG A 124 -5.32 -22.52 -8.39
C ARG A 124 -6.39 -23.30 -7.59
N THR A 125 -6.00 -24.38 -6.89
CA THR A 125 -6.88 -25.23 -6.07
C THR A 125 -6.42 -25.29 -4.60
N PRO A 126 -6.28 -24.14 -3.90
CA PRO A 126 -5.68 -24.11 -2.57
C PRO A 126 -6.50 -24.90 -1.54
N TRP A 127 -5.89 -25.93 -0.94
CA TRP A 127 -6.55 -26.79 0.05
C TRP A 127 -6.00 -26.49 1.47
N PRO A 128 -6.69 -25.65 2.28
CA PRO A 128 -6.14 -25.13 3.53
C PRO A 128 -5.90 -26.20 4.61
N LEU A 129 -6.41 -27.43 4.44
CA LEU A 129 -6.15 -28.55 5.36
C LEU A 129 -4.68 -28.98 5.36
N LEU A 130 -3.97 -28.96 4.23
CA LEU A 130 -2.53 -29.28 4.20
C LEU A 130 -1.73 -28.36 5.12
N ARG A 131 -2.05 -27.07 5.09
CA ARG A 131 -1.45 -26.07 5.97
C ARG A 131 -1.85 -26.27 7.43
N LEU A 132 -3.08 -26.71 7.71
CA LEU A 132 -3.49 -27.10 9.07
C LEU A 132 -2.66 -28.30 9.57
N PHE A 133 -2.46 -29.31 8.73
CA PHE A 133 -1.60 -30.46 9.05
C PHE A 133 -0.13 -30.07 9.21
N ALA A 134 0.41 -29.20 8.36
CA ALA A 134 1.78 -28.68 8.51
C ALA A 134 1.96 -27.96 9.87
N HIS A 135 1.03 -27.07 10.25
CA HIS A 135 1.06 -26.42 11.56
C HIS A 135 0.87 -27.40 12.72
N ALA A 136 -0.02 -28.39 12.58
CA ALA A 136 -0.21 -29.43 13.59
C ALA A 136 1.08 -30.25 13.79
N MET A 137 1.77 -30.64 12.71
CA MET A 137 3.06 -31.31 12.78
C MET A 137 4.15 -30.43 13.39
N THR A 138 4.17 -29.12 13.14
CA THR A 138 5.08 -28.19 13.86
C THR A 138 4.75 -28.14 15.35
N VAL A 139 3.47 -28.08 15.74
CA VAL A 139 3.07 -28.12 17.16
C VAL A 139 3.48 -29.44 17.82
N VAL A 140 3.28 -30.57 17.14
CA VAL A 140 3.79 -31.89 17.58
C VAL A 140 5.30 -31.82 17.78
N THR A 141 6.05 -31.27 16.82
CA THR A 141 7.52 -31.12 16.90
C THR A 141 7.95 -30.30 18.13
N ILE A 142 7.25 -29.20 18.43
CA ILE A 142 7.49 -28.38 19.64
C ILE A 142 7.18 -29.17 20.92
N VAL A 143 6.05 -29.87 20.97
CA VAL A 143 5.64 -30.69 22.13
C VAL A 143 6.61 -31.85 22.38
N LEU A 144 7.04 -32.55 21.33
CA LEU A 144 7.98 -33.66 21.44
C LEU A 144 9.35 -33.16 21.93
N ASN A 145 9.87 -32.06 21.38
CA ASN A 145 11.11 -31.42 21.86
C ASN A 145 11.02 -30.97 23.33
N ALA A 146 9.88 -30.42 23.75
CA ALA A 146 9.65 -30.08 25.16
C ALA A 146 9.63 -31.34 26.05
N SER A 147 8.93 -32.40 25.62
CA SER A 147 8.82 -33.67 26.36
C SER A 147 10.15 -34.45 26.49
N ALA A 148 11.10 -34.19 25.59
CA ALA A 148 12.42 -34.81 25.61
C ALA A 148 13.28 -34.36 26.82
N GLN A 149 13.02 -33.17 27.37
CA GLN A 149 13.78 -32.60 28.49
C GLN A 149 13.39 -33.27 29.83
N LYS A 150 14.37 -33.43 30.75
CA LYS A 150 14.17 -34.01 32.09
C LYS A 150 13.28 -33.19 33.05
N GLY A 151 12.69 -32.07 32.61
CA GLY A 151 11.84 -31.17 33.41
C GLY A 151 10.36 -31.13 33.01
N GLY A 152 9.92 -31.98 32.08
CA GLY A 152 8.53 -32.06 31.62
C GLY A 152 8.04 -30.80 30.90
N LEU A 153 6.71 -30.64 30.81
CA LEU A 153 6.03 -29.52 30.12
C LEU A 153 6.12 -28.17 30.85
N THR A 154 7.12 -27.97 31.71
CA THR A 154 7.33 -26.71 32.42
C THR A 154 7.76 -25.61 31.45
N LEU A 155 7.18 -24.42 31.62
CA LEU A 155 7.46 -23.18 30.87
C LEU A 155 8.84 -22.58 31.25
N SER A 156 9.87 -23.42 31.30
CA SER A 156 11.25 -22.98 31.52
C SER A 156 11.74 -22.19 30.30
N ALA A 157 12.60 -21.19 30.54
CA ALA A 157 13.24 -20.42 29.46
C ALA A 157 13.98 -21.32 28.45
N LYS A 158 14.48 -22.48 28.91
CA LYS A 158 15.12 -23.50 28.08
C LYS A 158 14.13 -24.25 27.18
N THR A 159 12.95 -24.62 27.69
CA THR A 159 11.87 -25.20 26.89
C THR A 159 11.42 -24.21 25.81
N LEU A 160 11.28 -22.94 26.20
CA LEU A 160 10.80 -21.88 25.32
C LEU A 160 11.81 -21.58 24.20
N SER A 161 13.11 -21.54 24.49
CA SER A 161 14.15 -21.23 23.49
C SER A 161 14.21 -22.25 22.34
N HIS A 162 13.94 -23.52 22.60
CA HIS A 162 13.85 -24.55 21.55
C HIS A 162 12.57 -24.47 20.72
N ALA A 163 11.48 -23.89 21.25
CA ALA A 163 10.25 -23.66 20.50
C ALA A 163 10.33 -22.45 19.53
N VAL A 164 11.25 -21.51 19.77
CA VAL A 164 11.42 -20.29 18.95
C VAL A 164 11.75 -20.63 17.49
N MET A 165 12.65 -21.59 17.24
CA MET A 165 13.07 -21.90 15.86
C MET A 165 11.92 -22.44 14.98
N PRO A 166 11.12 -23.45 15.40
CA PRO A 166 9.92 -23.86 14.67
C PRO A 166 8.87 -22.74 14.47
N ILE A 167 8.70 -21.84 15.46
CA ILE A 167 7.78 -20.71 15.35
C ILE A 167 8.27 -19.71 14.29
N LEU A 168 9.56 -19.35 14.30
CA LEU A 168 10.17 -18.48 13.28
C LEU A 168 10.09 -19.10 11.88
N PHE A 169 10.29 -20.41 11.76
CA PHE A 169 10.08 -21.14 10.51
C PHE A 169 8.65 -21.00 9.97
N VAL A 170 7.63 -21.25 10.81
CA VAL A 170 6.21 -21.08 10.43
C VAL A 170 5.91 -19.64 9.99
N ILE A 171 6.41 -18.64 10.72
CA ILE A 171 6.24 -17.22 10.38
C ILE A 171 6.90 -16.92 9.02
N GLY A 172 8.12 -17.41 8.79
CA GLY A 172 8.85 -17.23 7.53
C GLY A 172 8.14 -17.87 6.33
N VAL A 173 7.64 -19.10 6.50
CA VAL A 173 6.89 -19.82 5.46
C VAL A 173 5.56 -19.14 5.14
N GLU A 174 4.77 -18.76 6.16
CA GLU A 174 3.49 -18.06 5.92
C GLU A 174 3.71 -16.65 5.33
N ALA A 175 4.82 -15.97 5.65
CA ALA A 175 5.23 -14.73 4.99
C ALA A 175 5.60 -14.95 3.50
N GLY A 176 6.43 -15.96 3.21
CA GLY A 176 6.78 -16.35 1.83
C GLY A 176 5.54 -16.75 1.01
N ARG A 177 4.63 -17.53 1.61
CA ARG A 177 3.34 -17.89 1.01
C ARG A 177 2.48 -16.68 0.69
N ARG A 178 2.36 -15.72 1.62
CA ARG A 178 1.63 -14.45 1.38
C ARG A 178 2.23 -13.66 0.22
N LEU A 179 3.56 -13.64 0.11
CA LEU A 179 4.27 -13.01 -1.00
C LEU A 179 3.95 -13.71 -2.34
N VAL A 180 4.07 -15.04 -2.43
CA VAL A 180 3.77 -15.81 -3.66
C VAL A 180 2.31 -15.63 -4.08
N VAL A 181 1.35 -15.75 -3.14
CA VAL A 181 -0.08 -15.55 -3.42
C VAL A 181 -0.37 -14.12 -3.89
N ARG A 182 0.32 -13.12 -3.33
CA ARG A 182 0.19 -11.72 -3.77
C ARG A 182 0.80 -11.51 -5.17
N ALA A 183 1.98 -12.09 -5.44
CA ALA A 183 2.63 -12.02 -6.74
C ALA A 183 1.79 -12.68 -7.84
N ALA A 184 1.16 -13.83 -7.56
CA ALA A 184 0.22 -14.47 -8.48
C ALA A 184 -1.00 -13.58 -8.79
N ARG A 185 -1.62 -12.98 -7.77
CA ARG A 185 -2.76 -12.05 -7.95
C ARG A 185 -2.38 -10.77 -8.72
N LEU A 186 -1.17 -10.26 -8.50
CA LEU A 186 -0.60 -9.14 -9.26
C LEU A 186 -0.43 -9.51 -10.74
N ALA A 187 0.15 -10.68 -11.03
CA ALA A 187 0.34 -11.16 -12.40
C ALA A 187 -0.98 -11.40 -13.14
N GLU A 188 -2.05 -11.77 -12.42
CA GLU A 188 -3.40 -11.97 -12.97
C GLU A 188 -4.22 -10.66 -13.07
N GLY A 189 -3.69 -9.52 -12.64
CA GLY A 189 -4.44 -8.25 -12.62
C GLY A 189 -5.64 -8.24 -11.66
N LEU A 190 -5.66 -9.18 -10.70
CA LEU A 190 -6.74 -9.36 -9.72
C LEU A 190 -6.51 -8.56 -8.44
N GLU A 191 -5.75 -7.47 -8.50
CA GLU A 191 -5.57 -6.58 -7.35
C GLU A 191 -6.93 -6.08 -6.87
N THR A 192 -7.23 -6.42 -5.62
CA THR A 192 -8.40 -5.97 -4.87
C THR A 192 -7.87 -5.21 -3.67
N GLU A 193 -8.11 -3.92 -3.64
CA GLU A 193 -7.75 -3.06 -2.52
C GLU A 193 -8.59 -3.48 -1.30
N GLY A 194 -7.91 -4.00 -0.27
CA GLY A 194 -8.58 -4.32 0.99
C GLY A 194 -8.92 -3.06 1.79
N VAL A 195 -9.96 -3.12 2.62
CA VAL A 195 -10.25 -2.01 3.54
C VAL A 195 -9.07 -1.83 4.51
N PRO A 196 -8.50 -0.61 4.65
CA PRO A 196 -7.30 -0.39 5.46
C PRO A 196 -7.43 -0.83 6.92
N GLY A 197 -6.40 -1.50 7.44
CA GLY A 197 -6.40 -2.06 8.80
C GLY A 197 -6.68 -1.05 9.91
N HIS A 198 -6.22 0.20 9.78
CA HIS A 198 -6.49 1.25 10.75
C HIS A 198 -8.00 1.60 10.86
N ARG A 199 -8.79 1.42 9.79
CA ARG A 199 -10.22 1.72 9.81
C ARG A 199 -11.01 0.64 10.57
N TRP A 200 -10.55 -0.61 10.54
CA TRP A 200 -11.10 -1.68 11.39
C TRP A 200 -10.97 -1.35 12.88
N LEU A 201 -9.86 -0.70 13.29
CA LEU A 201 -9.66 -0.26 14.67
C LEU A 201 -10.50 0.98 15.02
N LEU A 202 -10.49 2.00 14.16
CA LEU A 202 -11.12 3.30 14.44
C LEU A 202 -12.64 3.31 14.23
N ALA A 203 -13.16 2.48 13.33
CA ALA A 203 -14.57 2.44 12.96
C ALA A 203 -14.97 1.02 12.52
N PRO A 204 -14.97 0.02 13.42
CA PRO A 204 -15.19 -1.39 13.07
C PRO A 204 -16.54 -1.62 12.36
N TRP A 205 -17.62 -1.00 12.83
CA TRP A 205 -18.96 -1.21 12.27
C TRP A 205 -19.17 -0.59 10.88
N PRO A 206 -18.86 0.71 10.63
CA PRO A 206 -18.86 1.26 9.26
C PRO A 206 -17.92 0.52 8.31
N THR A 207 -16.77 0.07 8.81
CA THR A 207 -15.80 -0.72 8.04
C THR A 207 -16.35 -2.06 7.60
N TRP A 208 -17.06 -2.76 8.50
CA TRP A 208 -17.73 -4.02 8.18
C TRP A 208 -18.82 -3.84 7.12
N LEU A 209 -19.61 -2.76 7.20
CA LEU A 209 -20.62 -2.43 6.18
C LEU A 209 -19.98 -2.22 4.80
N ILE A 210 -18.89 -1.46 4.70
CA ILE A 210 -18.14 -1.28 3.44
C ILE A 210 -17.57 -2.59 2.94
N TRP A 211 -16.91 -3.36 3.81
CA TRP A 211 -16.34 -4.65 3.44
C TRP A 211 -17.41 -5.61 2.90
N ARG A 212 -18.58 -5.68 3.55
CA ARG A 212 -19.73 -6.47 3.09
C ARG A 212 -20.21 -5.99 1.73
N ARG A 213 -20.34 -4.66 1.55
CA ARG A 213 -20.72 -4.01 0.28
C ARG A 213 -19.76 -4.38 -0.86
N MET A 214 -18.45 -4.28 -0.60
CA MET A 214 -17.39 -4.67 -1.55
C MET A 214 -17.44 -6.15 -1.92
N LYS A 215 -17.73 -7.05 -0.96
CA LYS A 215 -17.83 -8.49 -1.22
C LYS A 215 -19.10 -8.87 -1.99
N LEU A 216 -20.24 -8.25 -1.69
CA LEU A 216 -21.50 -8.54 -2.38
C LEU A 216 -21.47 -8.08 -3.85
N TRP A 217 -20.89 -6.90 -4.12
CA TRP A 217 -20.94 -6.29 -5.46
C TRP A 217 -19.63 -6.37 -6.23
N LYS A 218 -18.66 -7.13 -5.70
CA LYS A 218 -17.34 -7.37 -6.32
C LYS A 218 -16.54 -6.07 -6.60
N LEU A 219 -16.81 -4.99 -5.87
CA LEU A 219 -16.03 -3.74 -5.93
C LEU A 219 -14.57 -4.03 -5.61
N ARG A 220 -13.67 -3.64 -6.51
CA ARG A 220 -12.24 -3.94 -6.39
C ARG A 220 -11.45 -2.88 -5.65
N SER A 221 -11.92 -1.63 -5.59
CA SER A 221 -11.27 -0.55 -4.84
C SER A 221 -12.04 -0.20 -3.55
N TYR A 222 -11.29 0.04 -2.49
CA TYR A 222 -11.81 0.62 -1.26
C TYR A 222 -12.13 2.10 -1.45
N THR A 223 -11.32 2.85 -2.21
CA THR A 223 -11.59 4.26 -2.51
C THR A 223 -12.91 4.46 -3.24
N GLU A 224 -13.22 3.58 -4.20
CA GLU A 224 -14.49 3.52 -4.93
C GLU A 224 -15.68 3.25 -4.00
N ALA A 225 -15.59 2.23 -3.15
CA ALA A 225 -16.65 1.90 -2.20
C ALA A 225 -16.94 3.05 -1.21
N VAL A 226 -15.91 3.78 -0.79
CA VAL A 226 -16.03 5.00 0.04
C VAL A 226 -16.59 6.18 -0.76
N ALA A 227 -16.23 6.32 -2.03
CA ALA A 227 -16.80 7.36 -2.90
C ALA A 227 -18.30 7.14 -3.10
N GLN A 228 -18.74 5.89 -3.29
CA GLN A 228 -20.17 5.54 -3.36
C GLN A 228 -20.91 5.80 -2.04
N GLU A 229 -20.31 5.47 -0.88
CA GLU A 229 -20.87 5.81 0.45
C GLU A 229 -21.07 7.33 0.59
N LYS A 230 -20.03 8.11 0.27
CA LYS A 230 -20.08 9.58 0.29
C LYS A 230 -21.12 10.14 -0.69
N ALA A 231 -21.24 9.59 -1.90
CA ALA A 231 -22.22 10.03 -2.89
C ALA A 231 -23.66 9.88 -2.38
N VAL A 232 -23.99 8.74 -1.76
CA VAL A 232 -25.31 8.51 -1.12
C VAL A 232 -25.56 9.54 -0.01
N THR A 233 -24.57 9.80 0.85
CA THR A 233 -24.69 10.77 1.95
C THR A 233 -24.88 12.21 1.44
N ILE A 234 -24.06 12.65 0.47
CA ILE A 234 -24.13 13.98 -0.14
C ILE A 234 -25.46 14.16 -0.87
N TYR A 235 -25.95 13.14 -1.57
CA TYR A 235 -27.23 13.18 -2.26
C TYR A 235 -28.40 13.30 -1.27
N ALA A 236 -28.40 12.52 -0.18
CA ALA A 236 -29.40 12.65 0.88
C ALA A 236 -29.37 14.04 1.54
N MET A 237 -28.19 14.60 1.82
CA MET A 237 -28.04 15.96 2.35
C MET A 237 -28.55 17.03 1.38
N ARG A 238 -28.29 16.90 0.07
CA ARG A 238 -28.83 17.79 -0.96
C ARG A 238 -30.36 17.72 -1.03
N LEU A 239 -30.93 16.53 -0.87
CA LEU A 239 -32.38 16.33 -0.87
C LEU A 239 -33.04 16.90 0.40
N GLU A 240 -32.36 16.81 1.55
CA GLU A 240 -32.73 17.50 2.79
C GLU A 240 -32.66 19.03 2.66
N GLN A 241 -31.63 19.56 2.01
CA GLN A 241 -31.52 21.00 1.74
C GLN A 241 -32.63 21.50 0.80
N LYS A 242 -33.02 20.69 -0.19
CA LYS A 242 -34.06 21.03 -1.17
C LYS A 242 -35.48 20.98 -0.60
N HIS A 243 -35.80 19.98 0.23
CA HIS A 243 -37.16 19.69 0.69
C HIS A 243 -37.36 19.83 2.22
N GLY A 244 -36.33 20.29 2.94
CA GLY A 244 -36.35 20.51 4.38
C GLY A 244 -36.41 19.24 5.23
N LYS A 245 -36.70 19.40 6.53
CA LYS A 245 -36.68 18.32 7.54
C LYS A 245 -37.61 17.12 7.25
N ARG A 246 -38.57 17.26 6.34
CA ARG A 246 -39.50 16.19 5.93
C ARG A 246 -39.21 15.65 4.51
N TRP A 247 -38.01 15.88 3.98
CA TRP A 247 -37.62 15.55 2.61
C TRP A 247 -38.03 14.14 2.14
N ARG A 248 -37.89 13.11 2.98
CA ARG A 248 -38.31 11.73 2.65
C ARG A 248 -39.79 11.56 2.33
N LYS A 249 -40.65 12.51 2.70
CA LYS A 249 -42.10 12.52 2.42
C LYS A 249 -42.50 13.53 1.33
N VAL A 250 -41.59 14.39 0.89
CA VAL A 250 -41.85 15.52 -0.02
C VAL A 250 -41.11 15.37 -1.35
N ALA A 251 -39.93 14.73 -1.34
CA ALA A 251 -39.18 14.41 -2.54
C ALA A 251 -39.95 13.50 -3.49
N LYS A 252 -39.76 13.71 -4.80
CA LYS A 252 -40.43 12.89 -5.83
C LYS A 252 -39.93 11.44 -5.78
N PRO A 253 -40.73 10.44 -6.20
CA PRO A 253 -40.28 9.05 -6.30
C PRO A 253 -38.96 8.90 -7.07
N ASP A 254 -38.84 9.56 -8.23
CA ASP A 254 -37.62 9.63 -9.06
C ASP A 254 -36.40 10.18 -8.31
N GLU A 255 -36.60 11.17 -7.42
CA GLU A 255 -35.53 11.77 -6.61
C GLU A 255 -35.15 10.87 -5.41
N LEU A 256 -36.04 9.98 -4.98
CA LEU A 256 -35.74 8.99 -3.93
C LEU A 256 -35.11 7.72 -4.51
N LEU A 257 -35.30 7.46 -5.80
CA LEU A 257 -34.84 6.25 -6.50
C LEU A 257 -33.33 5.96 -6.29
N PRO A 258 -32.39 6.93 -6.34
CA PRO A 258 -30.98 6.65 -6.07
C PRO A 258 -30.71 6.16 -4.64
N LEU A 259 -31.51 6.60 -3.67
CA LEU A 259 -31.38 6.16 -2.27
C LEU A 259 -32.02 4.80 -2.02
N THR A 260 -33.06 4.44 -2.78
CA THR A 260 -33.69 3.10 -2.71
C THR A 260 -32.91 2.05 -3.49
N LEU A 261 -32.19 2.43 -4.56
CA LEU A 261 -31.36 1.54 -5.38
C LEU A 261 -29.91 1.40 -4.84
N ALA A 262 -29.40 2.37 -4.08
CA ALA A 262 -28.07 2.30 -3.48
C ALA A 262 -27.79 1.03 -2.63
N PRO A 263 -28.75 0.42 -1.89
CA PRO A 263 -28.58 -0.87 -1.20
C PRO A 263 -28.47 -2.10 -2.13
N TYR A 264 -28.67 -1.94 -3.43
CA TYR A 264 -28.56 -3.03 -4.43
C TYR A 264 -27.30 -2.96 -5.29
N GLY A 265 -26.53 -1.86 -5.20
CA GLY A 265 -25.24 -1.72 -5.86
C GLY A 265 -25.19 -0.79 -7.05
N LEU A 266 -26.30 -0.15 -7.42
CA LEU A 266 -26.27 0.96 -8.38
C LEU A 266 -25.60 2.19 -7.75
N THR A 267 -24.80 2.87 -8.56
CA THR A 267 -24.33 4.22 -8.24
C THR A 267 -25.47 5.24 -8.32
N ILE A 268 -25.27 6.41 -7.70
CA ILE A 268 -26.26 7.50 -7.75
C ILE A 268 -26.50 7.95 -9.20
N GLU A 269 -25.45 8.01 -10.01
CA GLU A 269 -25.52 8.40 -11.43
C GLU A 269 -26.34 7.38 -12.23
N GLU A 270 -26.02 6.10 -12.13
CA GLU A 270 -26.77 5.04 -12.83
C GLU A 270 -28.25 5.02 -12.45
N ALA A 271 -28.56 5.21 -11.16
CA ALA A 271 -29.93 5.24 -10.67
C ALA A 271 -30.72 6.47 -11.14
N LEU A 272 -30.08 7.64 -11.31
CA LEU A 272 -30.69 8.81 -11.92
C LEU A 272 -30.93 8.63 -13.42
N MET A 273 -30.03 7.93 -14.11
CA MET A 273 -30.14 7.65 -15.55
C MET A 273 -31.22 6.62 -15.91
N VAL A 274 -31.73 5.81 -14.97
CA VAL A 274 -32.76 4.80 -15.28
C VAL A 274 -34.06 5.43 -15.78
N PRO A 275 -34.74 6.34 -15.05
CA PRO A 275 -35.96 7.00 -15.54
C PRO A 275 -35.74 7.86 -16.79
N GLU A 276 -34.54 8.41 -16.98
CA GLU A 276 -34.20 9.19 -18.17
C GLU A 276 -34.08 8.30 -19.41
N LYS A 277 -33.40 7.14 -19.31
CA LYS A 277 -33.32 6.14 -20.38
C LYS A 277 -34.70 5.60 -20.77
N GLU A 278 -35.57 5.38 -19.78
CA GLU A 278 -36.96 4.95 -20.03
C GLU A 278 -37.72 6.00 -20.84
N ARG A 279 -37.69 7.28 -20.40
CA ARG A 279 -38.30 8.41 -21.13
C ARG A 279 -37.74 8.62 -22.53
N LEU A 280 -36.42 8.47 -22.71
CA LEU A 280 -35.78 8.57 -24.03
C LEU A 280 -36.25 7.45 -24.96
N GLY A 281 -36.31 6.21 -24.47
CA GLY A 281 -36.81 5.07 -25.24
C GLY A 281 -38.31 5.15 -25.55
N GLU A 282 -39.11 5.77 -24.68
CA GLU A 282 -40.52 6.09 -24.94
C GLU A 282 -40.68 7.19 -25.99
N ALA A 283 -39.88 8.27 -25.89
CA ALA A 283 -39.88 9.35 -26.87
C ALA A 283 -39.41 8.89 -28.25
N GLU A 284 -38.44 7.97 -28.32
CA GLU A 284 -38.00 7.32 -29.56
C GLU A 284 -39.10 6.46 -30.16
N ARG A 285 -39.78 5.63 -29.34
CA ARG A 285 -40.96 4.85 -29.78
C ARG A 285 -42.08 5.75 -30.28
N ALA A 286 -42.37 6.86 -29.61
CA ALA A 286 -43.40 7.82 -30.03
C ALA A 286 -43.03 8.53 -31.35
N ARG A 287 -41.75 8.90 -31.54
CA ARG A 287 -41.26 9.45 -32.83
C ARG A 287 -41.34 8.42 -33.95
N ALA A 288 -41.01 7.16 -33.68
CA ALA A 288 -41.12 6.08 -34.65
C ALA A 288 -42.58 5.75 -35.01
N ALA A 289 -43.51 5.86 -34.06
CA ALA A 289 -44.94 5.74 -34.32
C ALA A 289 -45.44 6.89 -35.21
N LYS A 290 -45.14 8.14 -34.84
CA LYS A 290 -45.53 9.31 -35.64
C LYS A 290 -44.92 9.28 -37.05
N ALA A 291 -43.66 8.86 -37.19
CA ALA A 291 -43.04 8.73 -38.51
C ALA A 291 -43.73 7.70 -39.42
N ARG A 292 -44.42 6.69 -38.85
CA ARG A 292 -45.27 5.76 -39.61
C ARG A 292 -46.60 6.40 -39.99
N GLU A 293 -47.24 7.12 -39.06
CA GLU A 293 -48.46 7.89 -39.35
C GLU A 293 -48.23 8.93 -40.46
N ASP A 294 -47.11 9.68 -40.40
CA ASP A 294 -46.70 10.65 -41.42
C ASP A 294 -46.39 9.97 -42.77
N GLN A 295 -45.88 8.72 -42.77
CA GLN A 295 -45.67 7.92 -43.99
C GLN A 295 -46.99 7.42 -44.59
N GLU A 296 -47.88 6.86 -43.76
CA GLU A 296 -49.20 6.38 -44.18
C GLU A 296 -50.05 7.53 -44.78
N ALA A 297 -50.02 8.71 -44.15
CA ALA A 297 -50.68 9.91 -44.67
C ALA A 297 -50.06 10.42 -46.00
N ALA A 298 -48.75 10.31 -46.17
CA ALA A 298 -48.09 10.66 -47.43
C ALA A 298 -48.44 9.68 -48.57
N GLU A 299 -48.56 8.38 -48.26
CA GLU A 299 -49.02 7.37 -49.22
C GLU A 299 -50.50 7.52 -49.58
N GLU A 300 -51.35 7.97 -48.65
CA GLU A 300 -52.76 8.27 -48.93
C GLU A 300 -52.89 9.52 -49.82
N LEU A 301 -52.17 10.61 -49.51
CA LEU A 301 -52.14 11.82 -50.33
C LEU A 301 -51.57 11.57 -51.74
N ALA A 302 -50.56 10.70 -51.86
CA ALA A 302 -50.04 10.27 -53.16
C ALA A 302 -51.12 9.53 -53.98
N ARG A 303 -51.86 8.61 -53.35
CA ARG A 303 -52.99 7.89 -53.98
C ARG A 303 -54.13 8.83 -54.39
N GLU A 304 -54.50 9.81 -53.56
CA GLU A 304 -55.52 10.80 -53.93
C GLU A 304 -55.04 11.65 -55.11
N THR A 305 -53.79 12.11 -55.08
CA THR A 305 -53.18 12.92 -56.15
C THR A 305 -53.14 12.15 -57.47
N GLU A 306 -52.77 10.88 -57.45
CA GLU A 306 -52.77 10.02 -58.63
C GLU A 306 -54.18 9.80 -59.19
N ALA A 307 -55.18 9.54 -58.33
CA ALA A 307 -56.57 9.44 -58.75
C ALA A 307 -57.10 10.75 -59.36
N LYS A 308 -56.73 11.91 -58.80
CA LYS A 308 -57.08 13.25 -59.32
C LYS A 308 -56.43 13.52 -60.68
N ASN A 309 -55.18 13.11 -60.85
CA ASN A 309 -54.45 13.22 -62.12
C ASN A 309 -55.08 12.31 -63.18
N GLN A 310 -55.47 11.08 -62.83
CA GLN A 310 -56.23 10.19 -63.73
C GLN A 310 -57.59 10.77 -64.10
N GLN A 311 -58.32 11.36 -63.15
CA GLN A 311 -59.59 12.03 -63.42
C GLN A 311 -59.41 13.24 -64.35
N THR A 312 -58.36 14.04 -64.14
CA THR A 312 -58.04 15.20 -64.99
C THR A 312 -57.64 14.75 -66.39
N ALA A 313 -56.84 13.69 -66.53
CA ALA A 313 -56.48 13.11 -67.82
C ALA A 313 -57.71 12.56 -68.57
N ALA A 314 -58.65 11.92 -67.87
CA ALA A 314 -59.91 11.47 -68.44
C ALA A 314 -60.81 12.65 -68.86
N GLN A 315 -60.84 13.74 -68.09
CA GLN A 315 -61.55 14.96 -68.45
C GLN A 315 -60.91 15.67 -69.65
N ILE A 316 -59.58 15.70 -69.76
CA ILE A 316 -58.88 16.23 -70.95
C ILE A 316 -59.20 15.37 -72.17
N ALA A 317 -59.15 14.04 -72.06
CA ALA A 317 -59.53 13.14 -73.17
C ALA A 317 -61.00 13.31 -73.60
N ALA A 318 -61.92 13.55 -72.65
CA ALA A 318 -63.31 13.88 -72.94
C ALA A 318 -63.46 15.26 -73.60
N MET A 319 -62.73 16.28 -73.12
CA MET A 319 -62.69 17.60 -73.73
C MET A 319 -62.02 17.60 -75.12
N GLU A 320 -61.07 16.71 -75.39
CA GLU A 320 -60.51 16.52 -76.74
C GLU A 320 -61.49 15.80 -77.68
N ALA A 321 -62.36 14.94 -77.15
CA ALA A 321 -63.47 14.35 -77.91
C ALA A 321 -64.55 15.40 -78.22
N ASP A 322 -64.95 16.22 -77.25
CA ASP A 322 -65.91 17.32 -77.44
C ASP A 322 -65.33 18.48 -78.26
N ALA A 323 -64.02 18.76 -78.17
CA ALA A 323 -63.34 19.74 -79.01
C ALA A 323 -63.37 19.28 -80.48
N LYS A 324 -63.24 17.98 -80.78
CA LYS A 324 -63.44 17.45 -82.14
C LYS A 324 -64.89 17.52 -82.62
N VAL A 325 -65.86 17.75 -81.72
CA VAL A 325 -67.27 18.03 -82.03
C VAL A 325 -67.55 19.54 -82.11
N THR A 326 -66.67 20.39 -81.57
CA THR A 326 -66.82 21.86 -81.52
C THR A 326 -65.75 22.68 -82.26
N GLU A 327 -64.81 22.03 -82.95
CA GLU A 327 -63.93 22.60 -83.99
C GLU A 327 -64.71 22.88 -85.30
N ALA A 328 -65.92 23.42 -85.15
CA ALA A 328 -66.86 23.81 -86.21
C ALA A 328 -67.66 25.09 -85.86
N ALA A 329 -67.29 25.83 -84.79
CA ALA A 329 -67.94 27.08 -84.40
C ALA A 329 -66.95 28.10 -83.80
N THR A 330 -66.25 28.84 -84.68
CA THR A 330 -65.29 29.89 -84.31
C THR A 330 -65.98 31.17 -83.80
N SER A 331 -65.20 32.00 -83.07
CA SER A 331 -65.24 33.48 -82.95
C SER A 331 -65.59 34.04 -81.57
N ILE A 332 -65.20 35.23 -81.10
CA ILE A 332 -64.12 36.23 -81.32
C ILE A 332 -64.44 37.37 -80.31
N GLN A 333 -63.40 37.95 -79.68
CA GLN A 333 -63.30 39.31 -79.08
C GLN A 333 -64.43 39.92 -78.19
N ALA A 334 -64.06 40.16 -76.94
CA ALA A 334 -63.75 41.49 -76.34
C ALA A 334 -64.50 42.77 -76.78
N ARG A 335 -64.89 43.60 -75.78
CA ARG A 335 -65.10 45.08 -75.73
C ARG A 335 -65.87 45.42 -74.41
N THR A 336 -65.87 46.59 -73.77
CA THR A 336 -65.14 47.87 -73.96
C THR A 336 -65.05 48.67 -72.64
N ALA A 337 -64.01 49.51 -72.59
CA ALA A 337 -63.79 50.67 -71.74
C ALA A 337 -64.97 51.64 -71.51
N THR A 338 -65.16 52.06 -70.24
CA THR A 338 -65.45 53.45 -69.80
C THR A 338 -65.22 53.61 -68.28
N ALA A 339 -63.96 53.67 -67.84
CA ALA A 339 -63.60 54.01 -66.45
C ALA A 339 -62.27 54.79 -66.31
N GLU A 340 -61.58 55.06 -67.43
CA GLU A 340 -60.13 55.27 -67.43
C GLU A 340 -59.71 56.70 -67.01
N VAL A 341 -60.55 57.71 -67.22
CA VAL A 341 -60.17 59.13 -66.98
C VAL A 341 -60.18 59.50 -65.49
N ASN A 342 -61.12 58.98 -64.70
CA ASN A 342 -61.13 59.18 -63.24
C ASN A 342 -60.31 58.12 -62.49
N ALA A 343 -60.07 56.95 -63.10
CA ALA A 343 -59.10 55.99 -62.59
C ALA A 343 -57.67 56.54 -62.72
N GLY A 344 -57.29 57.08 -63.88
CA GLY A 344 -55.93 57.58 -64.13
C GLY A 344 -55.46 58.65 -63.15
N ALA A 345 -56.32 59.60 -62.77
CA ALA A 345 -55.98 60.64 -61.79
C ALA A 345 -55.77 60.09 -60.36
N ASN A 346 -56.64 59.18 -59.92
CA ASN A 346 -56.51 58.54 -58.60
C ASN A 346 -55.36 57.53 -58.55
N VAL A 347 -55.10 56.83 -59.65
CA VAL A 347 -53.93 55.94 -59.80
C VAL A 347 -52.64 56.75 -59.77
N ALA A 348 -52.53 57.85 -60.51
CA ALA A 348 -51.34 58.71 -60.47
C ALA A 348 -51.08 59.31 -59.08
N ALA A 349 -52.12 59.75 -58.36
CA ALA A 349 -52.00 60.25 -57.00
C ALA A 349 -51.60 59.13 -56.00
N ALA A 350 -52.20 57.93 -56.13
CA ALA A 350 -51.85 56.76 -55.33
C ALA A 350 -50.41 56.28 -55.61
N GLU A 351 -49.96 56.30 -56.88
CA GLU A 351 -48.59 55.97 -57.27
C GLU A 351 -47.57 56.96 -56.74
N ALA A 352 -47.86 58.28 -56.77
CA ALA A 352 -46.99 59.28 -56.18
C ALA A 352 -46.86 59.09 -54.66
N ALA A 353 -47.98 58.86 -53.96
CA ALA A 353 -47.99 58.56 -52.53
C ALA A 353 -47.30 57.22 -52.20
N ALA A 354 -47.40 56.21 -53.08
CA ALA A 354 -46.72 54.92 -52.93
C ALA A 354 -45.21 55.05 -53.16
N LYS A 355 -44.77 55.84 -54.15
CA LYS A 355 -43.34 56.14 -54.41
C LYS A 355 -42.72 56.87 -53.22
N ALA A 356 -43.35 57.94 -52.72
CA ALA A 356 -42.88 58.67 -51.53
C ALA A 356 -42.80 57.78 -50.28
N LYS A 357 -43.78 56.89 -50.05
CA LYS A 357 -43.71 55.90 -48.97
C LYS A 357 -42.61 54.85 -49.18
N ALA A 358 -42.41 54.39 -50.42
CA ALA A 358 -41.36 53.43 -50.75
C ALA A 358 -39.94 54.02 -50.63
N GLU A 359 -39.78 55.32 -50.88
CA GLU A 359 -38.52 56.04 -50.65
C GLU A 359 -38.26 56.26 -49.15
N ALA A 360 -39.27 56.65 -48.37
CA ALA A 360 -39.17 56.75 -46.91
C ALA A 360 -38.83 55.41 -46.25
N VAL A 361 -39.43 54.31 -46.71
CA VAL A 361 -39.11 52.94 -46.24
C VAL A 361 -37.68 52.53 -46.61
N ARG A 362 -37.18 52.90 -47.81
CA ARG A 362 -35.78 52.64 -48.19
C ARG A 362 -34.79 53.41 -47.32
N GLN A 363 -35.02 54.72 -47.11
CA GLN A 363 -34.16 55.54 -46.25
C GLN A 363 -34.16 55.06 -44.80
N ALA A 364 -35.31 54.62 -44.27
CA ALA A 364 -35.38 54.00 -42.95
C ALA A 364 -34.58 52.68 -42.89
N ALA A 365 -34.70 51.83 -43.90
CA ALA A 365 -33.97 50.57 -43.99
C ALA A 365 -32.44 50.77 -44.14
N GLU A 366 -31.99 51.79 -44.88
CA GLU A 366 -30.58 52.15 -45.01
C GLU A 366 -29.97 52.63 -43.68
N VAL A 367 -30.69 53.45 -42.92
CA VAL A 367 -30.27 53.89 -41.58
C VAL A 367 -30.25 52.73 -40.59
N GLU A 368 -31.23 51.83 -40.65
CA GLU A 368 -31.24 50.62 -39.81
C GLU A 368 -30.10 49.67 -40.16
N ALA A 369 -29.83 49.44 -41.45
CA ALA A 369 -28.70 48.61 -41.91
C ALA A 369 -27.35 49.18 -41.43
N ALA A 370 -27.12 50.48 -41.58
CA ALA A 370 -25.91 51.15 -41.09
C ALA A 370 -25.78 51.06 -39.55
N ALA A 371 -26.90 51.16 -38.82
CA ALA A 371 -26.91 50.97 -37.37
C ALA A 371 -26.54 49.52 -36.99
N GLN A 372 -27.12 48.52 -37.65
CA GLN A 372 -26.83 47.10 -37.44
C GLN A 372 -25.36 46.76 -37.77
N GLU A 373 -24.80 47.31 -38.86
CA GLU A 373 -23.38 47.18 -39.20
C GLU A 373 -22.46 47.76 -38.10
N SER A 374 -22.78 48.96 -37.58
CA SER A 374 -22.02 49.58 -36.49
C SER A 374 -22.04 48.77 -35.19
N VAL A 375 -23.10 47.98 -34.96
CA VAL A 375 -23.22 47.06 -33.82
C VAL A 375 -22.40 45.79 -34.09
N SER A 376 -22.51 45.20 -35.28
CA SER A 376 -21.79 43.98 -35.64
C SER A 376 -20.27 44.17 -35.60
N VAL A 377 -19.76 45.30 -36.10
CA VAL A 377 -18.32 45.66 -36.06
C VAL A 377 -17.82 45.84 -34.62
N ARG A 378 -18.63 46.43 -33.72
CA ARG A 378 -18.26 46.55 -32.30
C ARG A 378 -18.23 45.19 -31.59
N LEU A 379 -19.22 44.34 -31.84
CA LEU A 379 -19.25 42.97 -31.29
C LEU A 379 -18.09 42.12 -31.82
N ALA A 380 -17.75 42.24 -33.10
CA ALA A 380 -16.58 41.56 -33.68
C ALA A 380 -15.27 42.01 -33.01
N ARG A 381 -15.07 43.32 -32.82
CA ARG A 381 -13.88 43.85 -32.10
C ARG A 381 -13.83 43.41 -30.64
N GLN A 382 -14.96 43.31 -29.95
CA GLN A 382 -15.02 42.81 -28.58
C GLN A 382 -14.61 41.33 -28.51
N LYS A 383 -15.09 40.49 -29.43
CA LYS A 383 -14.70 39.07 -29.49
C LYS A 383 -13.22 38.88 -29.74
N VAL A 384 -12.64 39.59 -30.72
CA VAL A 384 -11.19 39.52 -31.01
C VAL A 384 -10.38 39.94 -29.77
N ALA A 385 -10.76 41.03 -29.08
CA ALA A 385 -10.08 41.48 -27.87
C ALA A 385 -10.28 40.56 -26.64
N GLU A 386 -11.30 39.71 -26.63
CA GLU A 386 -11.52 38.67 -25.62
C GLU A 386 -10.69 37.41 -25.94
N GLU A 387 -10.67 36.99 -27.20
CA GLU A 387 -9.83 35.90 -27.72
C GLU A 387 -8.32 36.19 -27.54
N GLU A 388 -7.87 37.42 -27.81
CA GLU A 388 -6.48 37.84 -27.55
C GLU A 388 -6.09 37.77 -26.07
N LYS A 389 -7.02 38.11 -25.15
CA LYS A 389 -6.77 37.99 -23.71
C LYS A 389 -6.71 36.53 -23.26
N LEU A 390 -7.66 35.70 -23.73
CA LEU A 390 -7.65 34.26 -23.49
C LEU A 390 -6.36 33.60 -24.00
N ALA A 391 -5.87 34.01 -25.18
CA ALA A 391 -4.60 33.53 -25.71
C ALA A 391 -3.40 33.98 -24.85
N ALA A 392 -3.35 35.25 -24.44
CA ALA A 392 -2.27 35.79 -23.62
C ALA A 392 -2.23 35.19 -22.20
N ASP A 393 -3.39 34.89 -21.60
CA ASP A 393 -3.45 34.25 -20.28
C ASP A 393 -3.13 32.74 -20.39
N ALA A 394 -3.57 32.05 -21.44
CA ALA A 394 -3.16 30.68 -21.73
C ALA A 394 -1.64 30.56 -21.98
N GLU A 395 -1.00 31.54 -22.62
CA GLU A 395 0.46 31.56 -22.80
C GLU A 395 1.20 31.74 -21.46
N LYS A 396 0.69 32.58 -20.55
CA LYS A 396 1.26 32.72 -19.19
C LYS A 396 1.11 31.43 -18.38
N GLU A 397 -0.07 30.82 -18.38
CA GLU A 397 -0.27 29.52 -17.71
C GLU A 397 0.66 28.44 -18.27
N ALA A 398 0.85 28.40 -19.59
CA ALA A 398 1.80 27.49 -20.22
C ALA A 398 3.27 27.79 -19.86
N ALA A 399 3.64 29.06 -19.67
CA ALA A 399 4.98 29.47 -19.23
C ALA A 399 5.24 29.11 -17.77
N ASP A 400 4.27 29.34 -16.88
CA ASP A 400 4.41 29.01 -15.46
C ASP A 400 4.32 27.49 -15.21
N ALA A 401 3.52 26.75 -15.99
CA ALA A 401 3.54 25.29 -16.00
C ALA A 401 4.91 24.73 -16.43
N LYS A 402 5.56 25.34 -17.44
CA LYS A 402 6.94 24.98 -17.85
C LYS A 402 7.96 25.26 -16.74
N ARG A 403 7.86 26.39 -16.04
CA ARG A 403 8.72 26.72 -14.89
C ARG A 403 8.54 25.72 -13.75
N ALA A 404 7.30 25.46 -13.34
CA ALA A 404 6.97 24.48 -12.33
C ALA A 404 7.49 23.07 -12.67
N ALA A 405 7.42 22.67 -13.96
CA ALA A 405 7.99 21.39 -14.41
C ALA A 405 9.53 21.34 -14.32
N VAL A 406 10.23 22.44 -14.61
CA VAL A 406 11.70 22.55 -14.46
C VAL A 406 12.10 22.48 -12.98
N ASP A 407 11.40 23.18 -12.10
CA ASP A 407 11.72 23.19 -10.67
C ASP A 407 11.35 21.86 -10.00
N ALA A 408 10.25 21.22 -10.41
CA ALA A 408 9.92 19.86 -10.00
C ALA A 408 10.99 18.84 -10.43
N LYS A 409 11.56 19.01 -11.63
CA LYS A 409 12.68 18.17 -12.10
C LYS A 409 13.94 18.39 -11.25
N ARG A 410 14.31 19.64 -10.97
CA ARG A 410 15.46 19.96 -10.08
C ARG A 410 15.28 19.33 -8.69
N ALA A 411 14.11 19.50 -8.08
CA ALA A 411 13.81 18.90 -6.79
C ALA A 411 13.87 17.35 -6.82
N ALA A 412 13.48 16.72 -7.92
CA ALA A 412 13.62 15.26 -8.10
C ALA A 412 15.09 14.83 -8.25
N ASP A 413 15.90 15.58 -9.01
CA ASP A 413 17.33 15.32 -9.19
C ASP A 413 18.11 15.49 -7.86
N ASP A 414 17.80 16.51 -7.07
CA ASP A 414 18.41 16.72 -5.75
C ASP A 414 17.96 15.67 -4.72
N ALA A 415 16.68 15.26 -4.74
CA ALA A 415 16.21 14.14 -3.93
C ALA A 415 16.88 12.80 -4.31
N ALA A 416 17.16 12.59 -5.61
CA ALA A 416 17.88 11.41 -6.08
C ALA A 416 19.35 11.41 -5.60
N ARG A 417 20.02 12.57 -5.61
CA ARG A 417 21.38 12.74 -5.04
C ARG A 417 21.40 12.45 -3.53
N ALA A 418 20.49 13.05 -2.77
CA ALA A 418 20.38 12.80 -1.33
C ALA A 418 20.11 11.31 -0.99
N ALA A 419 19.32 10.62 -1.82
CA ALA A 419 19.08 9.19 -1.68
C ALA A 419 20.32 8.33 -2.04
N ALA A 420 21.15 8.76 -2.99
CA ALA A 420 22.42 8.11 -3.32
C ALA A 420 23.43 8.25 -2.16
N ASP A 421 23.59 9.46 -1.62
CA ASP A 421 24.47 9.72 -0.47
C ASP A 421 24.05 8.91 0.77
N ALA A 422 22.75 8.81 1.03
CA ALA A 422 22.21 7.98 2.11
C ALA A 422 22.60 6.49 1.93
N ARG A 423 22.48 5.95 0.70
CA ARG A 423 22.88 4.57 0.39
C ARG A 423 24.38 4.34 0.59
N LEU A 424 25.23 5.30 0.18
CA LEU A 424 26.67 5.22 0.39
C LEU A 424 27.03 5.20 1.89
N ARG A 425 26.37 6.04 2.71
CA ARG A 425 26.55 6.01 4.18
C ARG A 425 26.11 4.68 4.79
N THR A 426 24.99 4.10 4.35
CA THR A 426 24.55 2.77 4.82
C THR A 426 25.54 1.68 4.39
N ALA A 427 26.09 1.76 3.18
CA ALA A 427 27.09 0.81 2.69
C ALA A 427 28.39 0.86 3.50
N ASP A 428 28.90 2.05 3.83
CA ASP A 428 30.07 2.23 4.70
C ASP A 428 29.83 1.70 6.11
N ILE A 429 28.68 1.99 6.72
CA ILE A 429 28.30 1.43 8.04
C ILE A 429 28.28 -0.11 8.00
N ASN A 430 27.69 -0.70 6.97
CA ASN A 430 27.64 -2.16 6.81
C ASN A 430 29.03 -2.76 6.57
N ALA A 431 29.89 -2.11 5.76
CA ALA A 431 31.26 -2.55 5.52
C ALA A 431 32.10 -2.53 6.81
N ARG A 432 31.95 -1.48 7.64
CA ARG A 432 32.60 -1.39 8.96
C ARG A 432 32.08 -2.45 9.94
N ALA A 433 30.79 -2.79 9.88
CA ALA A 433 30.23 -3.87 10.71
C ALA A 433 30.83 -5.24 10.31
N VAL A 434 30.87 -5.55 9.01
CA VAL A 434 31.49 -6.79 8.49
C VAL A 434 33.00 -6.85 8.81
N ALA A 435 33.71 -5.73 8.77
CA ALA A 435 35.12 -5.69 9.16
C ALA A 435 35.33 -6.07 10.64
N LYS A 436 34.51 -5.50 11.54
CA LYS A 436 34.54 -5.85 12.98
C LYS A 436 34.15 -7.31 13.25
N GLU A 437 33.21 -7.86 12.49
CA GLU A 437 32.82 -9.27 12.62
C GLU A 437 33.97 -10.20 12.20
N LYS A 438 34.72 -9.86 11.14
CA LYS A 438 35.92 -10.60 10.73
C LYS A 438 37.02 -10.54 11.80
N GLU A 439 37.32 -9.36 12.32
CA GLU A 439 38.30 -9.15 13.40
C GLU A 439 37.94 -9.99 14.64
N ALA A 440 36.66 -9.98 15.04
CA ALA A 440 36.18 -10.81 16.15
C ALA A 440 36.29 -12.32 15.85
N ALA A 441 36.02 -12.76 14.61
CA ALA A 441 36.16 -14.14 14.20
C ALA A 441 37.63 -14.61 14.15
N GLU A 442 38.55 -13.74 13.74
CA GLU A 442 40.00 -14.00 13.75
C GLU A 442 40.53 -14.11 15.19
N ALA A 443 40.14 -13.20 16.08
CA ALA A 443 40.47 -13.28 17.51
C ALA A 443 39.90 -14.55 18.18
N ALA A 444 38.69 -14.96 17.81
CA ALA A 444 38.08 -16.21 18.29
C ALA A 444 38.85 -17.46 17.79
N ARG A 445 39.33 -17.46 16.54
CA ARG A 445 40.18 -18.53 16.00
C ARG A 445 41.52 -18.61 16.72
N ALA A 446 42.23 -17.49 16.87
CA ALA A 446 43.48 -17.44 17.62
C ALA A 446 43.31 -17.95 19.07
N THR A 447 42.20 -17.61 19.72
CA THR A 447 41.85 -18.13 21.05
C THR A 447 41.58 -19.64 21.06
N ALA A 448 40.95 -20.18 20.02
CA ALA A 448 40.69 -21.62 19.89
C ALA A 448 41.99 -22.41 19.60
N ASP A 449 42.87 -21.88 18.75
CA ASP A 449 44.14 -22.53 18.41
C ASP A 449 45.14 -22.47 19.57
N ALA A 450 45.17 -21.38 20.35
CA ALA A 450 45.90 -21.32 21.62
C ALA A 450 45.41 -22.38 22.63
N LYS A 451 44.09 -22.61 22.71
CA LYS A 451 43.50 -23.67 23.57
C LYS A 451 43.86 -25.07 23.08
N ARG A 452 43.93 -25.30 21.76
CA ARG A 452 44.39 -26.56 21.17
C ARG A 452 45.87 -26.82 21.50
N ALA A 453 46.74 -25.86 21.21
CA ALA A 453 48.17 -25.95 21.54
C ALA A 453 48.39 -26.23 23.04
N ALA A 454 47.65 -25.58 23.93
CA ALA A 454 47.70 -25.85 25.37
C ALA A 454 47.17 -27.25 25.76
N ALA A 455 46.18 -27.80 25.04
CA ALA A 455 45.69 -29.16 25.25
C ALA A 455 46.68 -30.21 24.72
N ASP A 456 47.27 -29.98 23.54
CA ASP A 456 48.28 -30.87 22.95
C ASP A 456 49.56 -30.90 23.78
N ALA A 457 50.02 -29.74 24.29
CA ALA A 457 51.13 -29.68 25.24
C ALA A 457 50.88 -30.49 26.53
N ARG A 458 49.64 -30.46 27.07
CA ARG A 458 49.24 -31.29 28.22
C ARG A 458 49.21 -32.78 27.88
N ARG A 459 48.79 -33.15 26.66
CA ARG A 459 48.82 -34.54 26.20
C ARG A 459 50.26 -35.04 26.08
N ILE A 460 51.14 -34.28 25.44
CA ILE A 460 52.57 -34.61 25.31
C ILE A 460 53.21 -34.78 26.70
N ALA A 461 52.90 -33.90 27.66
CA ALA A 461 53.39 -34.03 29.03
C ALA A 461 52.89 -35.31 29.73
N ALA A 462 51.60 -35.64 29.59
CA ALA A 462 51.02 -36.87 30.15
C ALA A 462 51.55 -38.15 29.47
N ASP A 463 51.74 -38.12 28.15
CA ASP A 463 52.31 -39.24 27.38
C ASP A 463 53.78 -39.47 27.78
N ALA A 464 54.56 -38.41 28.03
CA ALA A 464 55.92 -38.50 28.56
C ALA A 464 55.97 -39.03 30.00
N GLU A 465 55.02 -38.61 30.87
CA GLU A 465 54.90 -39.14 32.23
C GLU A 465 54.55 -40.64 32.23
N ASN A 466 53.61 -41.07 31.39
CA ASN A 466 53.26 -42.48 31.22
C ASN A 466 54.46 -43.31 30.73
N ALA A 467 55.19 -42.83 29.72
CA ALA A 467 56.40 -43.51 29.22
C ALA A 467 57.50 -43.64 30.30
N ALA A 468 57.65 -42.63 31.17
CA ALA A 468 58.58 -42.69 32.29
C ALA A 468 58.14 -43.71 33.36
N LEU A 469 56.84 -43.80 33.65
CA LEU A 469 56.28 -44.83 34.55
C LEU A 469 56.44 -46.26 33.98
N GLU A 470 56.29 -46.44 32.67
CA GLU A 470 56.56 -47.72 31.99
C GLU A 470 58.04 -48.11 32.08
N ALA A 471 58.96 -47.17 31.84
CA ALA A 471 60.40 -47.39 31.99
C ALA A 471 60.78 -47.76 33.44
N GLU A 472 60.20 -47.10 34.44
CA GLU A 472 60.40 -47.43 35.85
C GLU A 472 59.85 -48.83 36.22
N ALA A 473 58.73 -49.23 35.62
CA ALA A 473 58.16 -50.56 35.81
C ALA A 473 59.04 -51.66 35.19
N LEU A 474 59.62 -51.43 34.00
CA LEU A 474 60.59 -52.34 33.37
C LEU A 474 61.87 -52.51 34.22
N LEU A 475 62.35 -51.42 34.83
CA LEU A 475 63.48 -51.44 35.75
C LEU A 475 63.16 -52.04 37.14
N LYS A 476 61.90 -52.40 37.41
CA LYS A 476 61.41 -52.96 38.69
C LYS A 476 61.77 -52.12 39.92
N LEU A 477 61.87 -50.80 39.75
CA LEU A 477 62.25 -49.87 40.81
C LEU A 477 61.27 -49.93 41.99
N GLN A 478 61.80 -49.81 43.20
CA GLN A 478 61.02 -49.74 44.43
C GLN A 478 60.18 -48.46 44.47
N PRO A 479 59.02 -48.44 45.15
CA PRO A 479 58.16 -47.25 45.25
C PRO A 479 58.92 -46.00 45.72
N THR A 480 59.88 -46.19 46.63
CA THR A 480 60.76 -45.16 47.18
C THR A 480 61.66 -44.51 46.13
N GLU A 481 62.15 -45.27 45.15
CA GLU A 481 63.06 -44.81 44.09
C GLU A 481 62.28 -44.09 42.98
N ARG A 482 61.06 -44.55 42.69
CA ARG A 482 60.12 -43.87 41.79
C ARG A 482 59.75 -42.49 42.30
N THR A 483 59.47 -42.35 43.60
CA THR A 483 59.23 -41.03 44.22
C THR A 483 60.41 -40.08 44.05
N ALA A 484 61.65 -40.54 44.25
CA ALA A 484 62.84 -39.71 44.07
C ALA A 484 63.04 -39.29 42.60
N ARG A 485 62.82 -40.19 41.64
CA ARG A 485 62.88 -39.89 40.19
C ARG A 485 61.77 -38.94 39.75
N TYR A 486 60.56 -39.07 40.30
CA TYR A 486 59.45 -38.15 40.07
C TYR A 486 59.78 -36.72 40.53
N VAL A 487 60.33 -36.56 41.75
CA VAL A 487 60.82 -35.26 42.23
C VAL A 487 61.96 -34.73 41.34
N ALA A 488 62.91 -35.58 40.93
CA ALA A 488 63.98 -35.18 40.02
C ALA A 488 63.44 -34.69 38.65
N ARG A 489 62.44 -35.36 38.06
CA ARG A 489 61.75 -34.89 36.84
C ARG A 489 61.09 -33.52 37.03
N ILE A 490 60.48 -33.26 38.19
CA ILE A 490 59.88 -31.95 38.49
C ILE A 490 60.97 -30.87 38.59
N VAL A 491 62.08 -31.15 39.29
CA VAL A 491 63.21 -30.23 39.39
C VAL A 491 63.82 -29.92 38.01
N LEU A 492 64.02 -30.93 37.16
CA LEU A 492 64.52 -30.74 35.80
C LEU A 492 63.56 -29.90 34.94
N ASN A 493 62.27 -30.25 34.92
CA ASN A 493 61.28 -29.63 34.03
C ASN A 493 60.81 -28.23 34.47
N GLN A 494 60.68 -27.97 35.79
CA GLN A 494 60.13 -26.71 36.30
C GLN A 494 61.21 -25.75 36.84
N TYR A 495 62.33 -26.29 37.31
CA TYR A 495 63.39 -25.51 37.97
C TYR A 495 64.74 -25.57 37.23
N GLY A 496 64.81 -26.24 36.08
CA GLY A 496 66.00 -26.30 35.24
C GLY A 496 67.14 -27.14 35.82
N GLY A 497 66.83 -28.08 36.72
CA GLY A 497 67.83 -28.90 37.43
C GLY A 497 68.33 -28.31 38.74
N ASP A 498 67.96 -27.07 39.07
CA ASP A 498 68.34 -26.39 40.32
C ASP A 498 67.40 -26.81 41.47
N VAL A 499 67.84 -27.79 42.26
CA VAL A 499 67.06 -28.40 43.36
C VAL A 499 66.71 -27.40 44.45
N GLU A 500 67.56 -26.40 44.71
CA GLU A 500 67.32 -25.45 45.82
C GLU A 500 66.20 -24.44 45.50
N ARG A 501 65.78 -24.32 44.24
CA ARG A 501 64.58 -23.56 43.87
C ARG A 501 63.28 -24.27 44.21
N MET A 502 63.31 -25.58 44.42
CA MET A 502 62.16 -26.34 44.89
C MET A 502 62.17 -26.41 46.41
N SER A 503 61.21 -25.72 47.04
CA SER A 503 61.09 -25.71 48.50
C SER A 503 60.69 -27.09 49.03
N VAL A 504 61.10 -27.43 50.25
CA VAL A 504 60.71 -28.69 50.91
C VAL A 504 59.19 -28.76 51.13
N GLU A 505 58.55 -27.62 51.39
CA GLU A 505 57.08 -27.47 51.45
C GLU A 505 56.44 -27.93 50.12
N SER A 506 56.95 -27.44 48.98
CA SER A 506 56.45 -27.79 47.65
C SER A 506 56.63 -29.28 47.32
N VAL A 507 57.72 -29.91 47.81
CA VAL A 507 57.91 -31.37 47.69
C VAL A 507 56.93 -32.13 48.60
N ALA A 508 56.63 -31.61 49.80
CA ALA A 508 55.69 -32.20 50.73
C ALA A 508 54.26 -32.19 50.16
N ASP A 509 53.82 -31.04 49.62
CA ASP A 509 52.52 -30.85 48.99
C ASP A 509 52.32 -31.76 47.77
N VAL A 510 53.29 -31.78 46.86
CA VAL A 510 53.24 -32.60 45.63
C VAL A 510 53.18 -34.10 45.93
N LEU A 511 53.84 -34.55 47.00
CA LEU A 511 53.88 -35.97 47.37
C LEU A 511 52.81 -36.37 48.41
N GLY A 512 52.15 -35.41 49.06
CA GLY A 512 51.28 -35.68 50.21
C GLY A 512 52.00 -36.30 51.41
N THR A 513 53.26 -35.93 51.67
CA THR A 513 54.11 -36.55 52.71
C THR A 513 54.59 -35.55 53.77
N SER A 514 55.09 -36.04 54.90
CA SER A 514 55.62 -35.17 55.96
C SER A 514 56.88 -34.43 55.50
N HIS A 515 57.10 -33.21 56.02
CA HIS A 515 58.26 -32.36 55.70
C HIS A 515 59.62 -33.09 55.84
N GLY A 516 59.78 -33.97 56.83
CA GLY A 516 60.98 -34.80 56.97
C GLY A 516 61.16 -35.83 55.85
N THR A 517 60.07 -36.41 55.35
CA THR A 517 60.07 -37.32 54.19
C THR A 517 60.37 -36.54 52.91
N ALA A 518 59.71 -35.40 52.72
CA ALA A 518 59.91 -34.51 51.58
C ALA A 518 61.35 -34.01 51.47
N SER A 519 61.96 -33.60 52.58
CA SER A 519 63.38 -33.19 52.63
C SER A 519 64.30 -34.32 52.16
N LYS A 520 64.06 -35.56 52.62
CA LYS A 520 64.81 -36.74 52.18
C LYS A 520 64.62 -37.01 50.68
N ARG A 521 63.40 -36.91 50.15
CA ARG A 521 63.14 -37.09 48.70
C ARG A 521 63.80 -36.02 47.84
N ARG A 522 63.86 -34.78 48.34
CA ARG A 522 64.56 -33.68 47.68
C ARG A 522 66.06 -33.95 47.58
N GLN A 523 66.68 -34.49 48.64
CA GLN A 523 68.09 -34.90 48.60
C GLN A 523 68.32 -36.08 47.65
N GLU A 524 67.52 -37.14 47.73
CA GLU A 524 67.62 -38.29 46.82
C GLU A 524 67.45 -37.88 45.34
N ALA A 525 66.61 -36.88 45.06
CA ALA A 525 66.47 -36.28 43.73
C ALA A 525 67.70 -35.46 43.29
N ALA A 526 68.34 -34.73 44.22
CA ALA A 526 69.59 -34.01 43.96
C ALA A 526 70.72 -34.97 43.60
N ASP A 527 70.87 -36.06 44.37
CA ASP A 527 71.88 -37.08 44.15
C ASP A 527 71.66 -37.78 42.80
N LEU A 528 70.41 -38.05 42.41
CA LEU A 528 70.05 -38.58 41.09
C LEU A 528 70.46 -37.63 39.95
N ILE A 529 70.10 -36.35 40.03
CA ILE A 529 70.46 -35.34 39.01
C ILE A 529 72.00 -35.21 38.91
N GLY A 530 72.69 -35.14 40.05
CA GLY A 530 74.16 -35.11 40.13
C GLY A 530 74.84 -36.37 39.56
N SER A 531 74.18 -37.53 39.61
CA SER A 531 74.63 -38.77 38.97
C SER A 531 74.38 -38.86 37.46
N GLY A 532 73.81 -37.82 36.84
CA GLY A 532 73.53 -37.74 35.41
C GLY A 532 72.13 -38.17 34.98
N TYR A 533 71.15 -38.20 35.89
CA TYR A 533 69.75 -38.43 35.52
C TYR A 533 69.16 -37.20 34.80
N THR A 534 68.71 -37.39 33.56
CA THR A 534 68.21 -36.30 32.68
C THR A 534 66.68 -36.24 32.56
N GLY A 535 65.94 -37.11 33.24
CA GLY A 535 64.48 -37.27 33.12
C GLY A 535 64.07 -38.60 32.53
#